data_AF-A0A7S1AND2-F1
#
_entry.id   AF-A0A7S1AND2-F1
#
_cell.length_a   1.000
_cell.length_b   1.000
_cell.length_c   1.000
_cell.angle_alpha   90.00
_cell.angle_beta   90.00
_cell.angle_gamma   90.00
#
_symmetry.space_group_name_H-M   'P 1'
#
loop_
_entity.id
_entity.type
_entity.pdbx_description
1 polymer ?
#
loop_
_entity_poly.entity_id
_entity_poly.type
_entity_poly.pdbx_seq_one_letter_code
_entity_poly.pdbx_strand_id
1 'polypeptide(L)'
;MDFGRWCLVWLCWSVCRAEAEAIPGFKTTREILQAGSGAQITKGSTATVHATGVVVQTGKKFWSTKDPGQKPFTYQAGVGQVITGWDQGCLGMQVGERRKLIIPAEEGYGA
;
A
#
# COMPACT_ATOMS: atom_id res chain seq x y z
N MET A 1 -37.17 -3.12 -5.17
CA MET A 1 -35.94 -3.54 -5.89
C MET A 1 -34.99 -2.36 -5.81
N ASP A 2 -33.80 -2.62 -5.27
CA ASP A 2 -32.67 -1.72 -4.98
C ASP A 2 -32.89 -0.52 -4.02
N PHE A 3 -32.85 -0.83 -2.73
CA PHE A 3 -32.44 0.09 -1.67
C PHE A 3 -31.33 -0.59 -0.87
N GLY A 4 -30.07 -0.15 -0.96
CA GLY A 4 -29.01 -0.90 -0.30
C GLY A 4 -27.57 -0.38 -0.35
N ARG A 5 -27.33 0.95 -0.26
CA ARG A 5 -26.06 1.45 0.31
C ARG A 5 -26.22 2.88 0.80
N TRP A 6 -26.78 3.01 1.99
CA TRP A 6 -26.71 4.23 2.78
C TRP A 6 -25.71 3.97 3.91
N CYS A 7 -24.50 4.51 3.79
CA CYS A 7 -23.57 4.60 4.92
C CYS A 7 -23.69 6.03 5.47
N LEU A 8 -24.58 6.19 6.45
CA LEU A 8 -24.67 7.37 7.29
C LEU A 8 -23.49 7.33 8.28
N VAL A 9 -22.55 8.27 8.17
CA VAL A 9 -21.51 8.47 9.18
C VAL A 9 -21.71 9.84 9.82
N TRP A 10 -22.35 9.84 11.00
CA TRP A 10 -22.21 10.90 11.98
C TRP A 10 -21.91 10.27 13.34
N LEU A 11 -20.86 10.78 13.99
CA LEU A 11 -20.39 10.57 15.38
C LEU A 11 -19.53 9.32 15.70
N CYS A 12 -18.24 9.63 15.88
CA CYS A 12 -17.41 9.33 17.07
C CYS A 12 -17.05 7.87 17.44
N TRP A 13 -15.73 7.68 17.56
CA TRP A 13 -14.99 6.67 18.34
C TRP A 13 -14.82 5.24 17.78
N SER A 14 -13.55 4.93 17.50
CA SER A 14 -12.92 3.62 17.68
C SER A 14 -13.45 2.42 16.89
N VAL A 15 -13.35 2.50 15.56
CA VAL A 15 -13.19 1.29 14.75
C VAL A 15 -11.79 1.29 14.16
N CYS A 16 -10.83 0.79 14.94
CA CYS A 16 -9.50 0.40 14.48
C CYS A 16 -9.59 -0.91 13.69
N ARG A 17 -10.46 -0.95 12.68
CA ARG A 17 -10.49 -2.06 11.72
C ARG A 17 -9.65 -1.60 10.55
N ALA A 18 -8.47 -2.17 10.42
CA ALA A 18 -7.66 -2.07 9.22
C ALA A 18 -8.44 -2.75 8.08
N GLU A 19 -9.47 -2.08 7.55
CA GLU A 19 -10.14 -2.52 6.34
C GLU A 19 -9.23 -2.16 5.16
N ALA A 20 -9.08 -3.09 4.22
CA ALA A 20 -8.35 -2.83 3.00
C ALA A 20 -9.07 -1.71 2.24
N GLU A 21 -8.45 -0.52 2.21
CA GLU A 21 -8.94 0.65 1.53
C GLU A 21 -8.62 0.55 0.03
N ALA A 22 -9.62 0.77 -0.80
CA ALA A 22 -9.43 0.84 -2.25
C ALA A 22 -8.84 2.20 -2.62
N ILE A 23 -7.86 2.21 -3.54
CA ILE A 23 -7.26 3.44 -4.02
C ILE A 23 -8.11 3.98 -5.17
N PRO A 24 -8.55 5.26 -5.14
CA PRO A 24 -9.36 5.83 -6.21
C PRO A 24 -8.67 5.71 -7.57
N GLY A 25 -9.35 5.09 -8.55
CA GLY A 25 -8.82 4.93 -9.91
C GLY A 25 -7.91 3.71 -10.11
N PHE A 26 -7.66 2.91 -9.07
CA PHE A 26 -6.82 1.71 -9.14
C PHE A 26 -7.53 0.50 -8.53
N LYS A 27 -7.17 -0.69 -9.01
CA LYS A 27 -7.66 -1.97 -8.46
C LYS A 27 -6.87 -2.41 -7.23
N THR A 28 -5.70 -1.83 -7.03
CA THR A 28 -4.85 -2.05 -5.86
C THR A 28 -5.56 -1.62 -4.59
N THR A 29 -5.53 -2.50 -3.57
CA THR A 29 -6.01 -2.19 -2.22
C THR A 29 -4.85 -2.08 -1.25
N ARG A 30 -5.04 -1.24 -0.22
CA ARG A 30 -4.05 -0.99 0.82
C ARG A 30 -4.66 -1.22 2.20
N GLU A 31 -3.91 -1.87 3.07
CA GLU A 31 -4.32 -2.14 4.45
C GLU A 31 -3.21 -1.62 5.38
N ILE A 32 -3.57 -0.69 6.27
CA ILE A 32 -2.62 -0.13 7.24
C ILE A 32 -2.53 -1.11 8.42
N LEU A 33 -1.40 -1.83 8.51
CA LEU A 33 -1.15 -2.79 9.59
C LEU A 33 -0.66 -2.10 10.86
N GLN A 34 0.08 -1.00 10.69
CA GLN A 34 0.60 -0.19 11.79
C GLN A 34 0.70 1.25 11.31
N ALA A 35 0.05 2.17 12.03
CA ALA A 35 0.14 3.59 11.73
C ALA A 35 1.56 4.12 11.98
N GLY A 36 2.04 4.98 11.09
CA GLY A 36 3.22 5.81 11.31
C GLY A 36 2.85 7.15 11.94
N SER A 37 3.85 7.87 12.42
CA SER A 37 3.66 9.20 13.03
C SER A 37 4.61 10.26 12.46
N GLY A 38 5.35 9.93 11.39
CA GLY A 38 6.29 10.84 10.75
C GLY A 38 5.72 11.51 9.50
N ALA A 39 6.60 12.12 8.72
CA ALA A 39 6.22 12.84 7.50
C ALA A 39 5.45 11.94 6.51
N GLN A 40 4.47 12.52 5.84
CA GLN A 40 3.68 11.82 4.84
C GLN A 40 4.42 11.79 3.49
N ILE A 41 4.45 10.63 2.84
CA ILE A 41 4.94 10.45 1.48
C ILE A 41 3.95 11.11 0.51
N THR A 42 4.44 12.08 -0.24
CA THR A 42 3.70 12.79 -1.30
C THR A 42 4.35 12.57 -2.65
N LYS A 43 3.65 12.91 -3.74
CA LYS A 43 4.20 12.81 -5.09
C LYS A 43 5.51 13.61 -5.21
N GLY A 44 6.55 12.98 -5.72
CA GLY A 44 7.91 13.51 -5.84
C GLY A 44 8.80 13.28 -4.61
N SER A 45 8.25 12.76 -3.51
CA SER A 45 9.03 12.44 -2.30
C SER A 45 9.95 11.24 -2.53
N THR A 46 11.19 11.33 -2.06
CA THR A 46 12.10 10.18 -2.01
C THR A 46 11.83 9.38 -0.74
N ALA A 47 11.46 8.11 -0.88
CA ALA A 47 11.15 7.23 0.22
C ALA A 47 12.10 6.03 0.24
N THR A 48 12.61 5.72 1.44
CA THR A 48 13.42 4.53 1.70
C THR A 48 12.62 3.58 2.56
N VAL A 49 12.36 2.37 2.05
CA VAL A 49 11.41 1.43 2.65
C VAL A 49 11.97 0.02 2.74
N HIS A 50 11.50 -0.70 3.74
CA HIS A 50 11.64 -2.15 3.80
C HIS A 50 10.40 -2.81 3.21
N ALA A 51 10.63 -3.60 2.17
CA ALA A 51 9.61 -4.27 1.41
C ALA A 51 9.88 -5.77 1.32
N THR A 52 8.80 -6.54 1.26
CA THR A 52 8.79 -7.98 0.99
C THR A 52 7.72 -8.25 -0.05
N GLY A 53 8.12 -8.80 -1.19
CA GLY A 53 7.26 -9.23 -2.28
C GLY A 53 6.91 -10.70 -2.15
N VAL A 54 5.61 -11.00 -2.17
CA VAL A 54 5.06 -12.37 -2.13
C VAL A 54 4.03 -12.52 -3.23
N VAL A 55 4.07 -13.65 -3.95
CA VAL A 55 3.04 -14.01 -4.93
C VAL A 55 1.81 -14.51 -4.17
N VAL A 56 0.70 -13.78 -4.22
CA VAL A 56 -0.52 -14.09 -3.45
C VAL A 56 -1.06 -15.49 -3.76
N GLN A 57 -1.06 -15.89 -5.03
CA GLN A 57 -1.62 -17.18 -5.47
C GLN A 57 -0.87 -18.40 -4.90
N THR A 58 0.46 -18.29 -4.77
CA THR A 58 1.31 -19.41 -4.33
C THR A 58 1.85 -19.24 -2.92
N GLY A 59 1.68 -18.05 -2.31
CA GLY A 59 2.34 -17.66 -1.07
C GLY A 59 3.87 -17.57 -1.16
N LYS A 60 4.45 -17.70 -2.37
CA LYS A 60 5.90 -17.75 -2.54
C LYS A 60 6.50 -16.35 -2.44
N LYS A 61 7.41 -16.15 -1.49
CA LYS A 61 8.25 -14.95 -1.41
C LYS A 61 9.19 -14.93 -2.60
N PHE A 62 9.19 -13.84 -3.37
CA PHE A 62 10.10 -13.66 -4.51
C PHE A 62 11.20 -12.63 -4.23
N TRP A 63 10.96 -11.69 -3.31
CA TRP A 63 11.94 -10.66 -2.96
C TRP A 63 11.73 -10.12 -1.54
N SER A 64 12.80 -9.76 -0.85
CA SER A 64 12.73 -9.09 0.45
C SER A 64 14.00 -8.29 0.74
N THR A 65 13.82 -7.02 1.04
CA THR A 65 14.90 -6.13 1.54
C THR A 65 15.44 -6.51 2.92
N LYS A 66 14.79 -7.44 3.63
CA LYS A 66 15.22 -7.95 4.94
C LYS A 66 16.09 -9.20 4.85
N ASP A 67 16.29 -9.75 3.65
CA ASP A 67 17.16 -10.90 3.47
C ASP A 67 18.64 -10.48 3.63
N PRO A 68 19.53 -11.38 4.12
CA PRO A 68 20.93 -11.03 4.38
C PRO A 68 21.63 -10.44 3.15
N GLY A 69 22.29 -9.29 3.33
CA GLY A 69 23.01 -8.60 2.26
C GLY A 69 22.17 -7.66 1.39
N GLN A 70 20.84 -7.60 1.61
CA GLN A 70 19.97 -6.65 0.93
C GLN A 70 19.95 -5.29 1.64
N LYS A 71 19.83 -4.21 0.85
CA LYS A 71 19.70 -2.84 1.35
C LYS A 71 18.23 -2.40 1.34
N PRO A 72 17.84 -1.41 2.16
CA PRO A 72 16.54 -0.75 2.02
C PRO A 72 16.35 -0.26 0.58
N PHE A 73 15.12 -0.34 0.07
CA PHE A 73 14.81 0.09 -1.28
C PHE A 73 14.45 1.58 -1.26
N THR A 74 15.16 2.37 -2.04
CA THR A 74 14.90 3.81 -2.19
C THR A 74 14.30 4.07 -3.56
N TYR A 75 13.18 4.78 -3.60
CA TYR A 75 12.49 5.16 -4.82
C TYR A 75 11.84 6.54 -4.66
N GLN A 76 11.46 7.16 -5.77
CA GLN A 76 10.67 8.38 -5.77
C GLN A 76 9.19 8.02 -5.95
N ALA A 77 8.34 8.49 -5.04
CA ALA A 77 6.92 8.15 -5.01
C ALA A 77 6.10 9.03 -5.96
N GLY A 78 5.10 8.47 -6.63
CA GLY A 78 4.14 9.21 -7.46
C GLY A 78 4.67 9.62 -8.84
N VAL A 79 5.82 9.09 -9.26
CA VAL A 79 6.49 9.45 -10.53
C VAL A 79 6.56 8.29 -11.53
N GLY A 80 5.99 7.13 -11.20
CA GLY A 80 5.95 5.97 -12.11
C GLY A 80 7.29 5.26 -12.32
N GLN A 81 8.23 5.36 -11.38
CA GLN A 81 9.49 4.61 -11.42
C GLN A 81 9.37 3.16 -10.95
N VAL A 82 8.23 2.81 -10.35
CA VAL A 82 7.90 1.50 -9.80
C VAL A 82 6.54 1.07 -10.31
N ILE A 83 6.16 -0.18 -10.07
CA ILE A 83 4.86 -0.72 -10.49
C ILE A 83 3.71 0.17 -10.00
N THR A 84 2.69 0.35 -10.83
CA THR A 84 1.60 1.30 -10.60
C THR A 84 0.94 1.13 -9.24
N GLY A 85 0.63 -0.11 -8.85
CA GLY A 85 0.00 -0.39 -7.56
C GLY A 85 0.88 -0.05 -6.37
N TRP A 86 2.20 -0.16 -6.51
CA TRP A 86 3.15 0.27 -5.49
C TRP A 86 3.20 1.78 -5.40
N ASP A 87 3.37 2.45 -6.54
CA ASP A 87 3.50 3.89 -6.63
C ASP A 87 2.29 4.60 -5.99
N GLN A 88 1.09 4.14 -6.33
CA GLN A 88 -0.17 4.69 -5.81
C GLN A 88 -0.47 4.19 -4.39
N GLY A 89 -0.15 2.93 -4.10
CA GLY A 89 -0.35 2.32 -2.80
C GLY A 89 0.49 2.92 -1.69
N CYS A 90 1.66 3.48 -2.01
CA CYS A 90 2.53 4.15 -1.04
C CYS A 90 2.24 5.65 -0.86
N LEU A 91 1.44 6.27 -1.74
CA LEU A 91 1.03 7.66 -1.54
C LEU A 91 0.21 7.81 -0.25
N GLY A 92 0.49 8.87 0.51
CA GLY A 92 -0.17 9.11 1.79
C GLY A 92 0.32 8.22 2.93
N MET A 93 1.35 7.40 2.74
CA MET A 93 1.99 6.63 3.81
C MET A 93 2.79 7.56 4.72
N GLN A 94 2.74 7.33 6.03
CA GLN A 94 3.56 8.07 6.99
C GLN A 94 4.89 7.36 7.26
N VAL A 95 5.95 8.11 7.57
CA VAL A 95 7.20 7.51 8.05
C VAL A 95 6.94 6.73 9.33
N GLY A 96 7.46 5.50 9.39
CA GLY A 96 7.23 4.54 10.47
C GLY A 96 5.98 3.68 10.30
N GLU A 97 5.16 3.94 9.28
CA GLU A 97 3.98 3.12 8.99
C GLU A 97 4.38 1.76 8.41
N ARG A 98 3.54 0.75 8.63
CA ARG A 98 3.58 -0.52 7.91
C ARG A 98 2.23 -0.75 7.24
N ARG A 99 2.25 -0.94 5.93
CA ARG A 99 1.07 -1.28 5.14
C ARG A 99 1.27 -2.53 4.30
N LYS A 100 0.18 -3.20 4.00
CA LYS A 100 0.09 -4.31 3.06
C LYS A 100 -0.61 -3.79 1.80
N LEU A 101 -0.02 -4.06 0.65
CA LEU A 101 -0.60 -3.73 -0.65
C LEU A 101 -0.99 -5.03 -1.36
N ILE A 102 -2.22 -5.12 -1.86
CA ILE A 102 -2.65 -6.18 -2.76
C ILE A 102 -2.73 -5.59 -4.16
N ILE A 103 -1.74 -5.91 -4.98
CA ILE A 103 -1.58 -5.36 -6.32
C ILE A 103 -1.97 -6.45 -7.32
N PRO A 104 -2.98 -6.23 -8.19
CA PRO A 104 -3.30 -7.16 -9.27
C PRO A 104 -2.20 -7.15 -10.34
N ALA A 105 -2.09 -8.24 -11.12
CA ALA A 105 -1.00 -8.41 -12.09
C ALA A 105 -0.90 -7.26 -13.11
N GLU A 106 -2.04 -6.71 -13.55
CA GLU A 106 -2.13 -5.58 -14.48
C GLU A 106 -1.51 -4.27 -13.95
N GLU A 107 -1.50 -4.07 -12.62
CA GLU A 107 -0.89 -2.90 -11.95
C GLU A 107 0.46 -3.23 -11.32
N GLY A 108 0.93 -4.48 -11.51
CA GLY A 108 2.15 -5.04 -10.96
C GLY A 108 3.21 -5.26 -12.03
N TYR A 109 3.63 -6.51 -12.20
CA TYR A 109 4.69 -6.92 -13.13
C TYR A 109 4.17 -7.47 -14.48
N GLY A 110 2.87 -7.34 -14.75
CA GLY A 110 2.23 -8.02 -15.89
C GLY A 110 1.93 -9.50 -15.60
N ALA A 111 1.15 -10.11 -16.48
CA ALA A 111 0.83 -11.55 -16.47
C ALA A 111 1.86 -12.33 -17.29
#